data_AF-A0A1N7DMH1-F1
#
_entry.id   AF-A0A1N7DMH1-F1
#
_cell.length_a   1.000
_cell.length_b   1.000
_cell.length_c   1.000
_cell.angle_alpha   90.00
_cell.angle_beta   90.00
_cell.angle_gamma   90.00
#
_symmetry.space_group_name_H-M   'P 1'
#
loop_
_entity.id
_entity.type
_entity.pdbx_description
1 polymer ?
#
loop_
_entity_poly.entity_id
_entity_poly.type
_entity_poly.pdbx_seq_one_letter_code
_entity_poly.pdbx_strand_id
1 'polypeptide(L)'
;MNHLFQTDDTSWRLPNHAHVVVYEREDSDRGLLTIYDCGAAQKPPKAQLLGTLESVDAPATVESQPTGKIVKLRADATLEEAAPDQFRIVRS
;
A
#
# COMPACT_ATOMS: atom_id res chain seq x y z
N MET A 1 11.76 -4.74 6.97
CA MET A 1 11.70 -3.66 7.98
C MET A 1 10.75 -2.60 7.44
N ASN A 2 9.78 -2.14 8.24
CA ASN A 2 8.82 -1.11 7.80
C ASN A 2 9.44 0.28 8.04
N HIS A 3 9.66 1.05 6.98
CA HIS A 3 10.21 2.41 7.04
C HIS A 3 9.17 3.49 6.73
N LEU A 4 7.87 3.18 6.81
CA LEU A 4 6.83 4.18 6.69
C LEU A 4 6.80 5.08 7.92
N PHE A 5 6.42 6.33 7.71
CA PHE A 5 6.24 7.25 8.82
C PHE A 5 4.92 6.94 9.50
N GLN A 6 4.97 6.40 10.71
CA GLN A 6 3.78 6.08 11.49
C GLN A 6 3.12 7.37 11.99
N THR A 7 1.84 7.57 11.68
CA THR A 7 1.04 8.73 12.11
C THR A 7 0.23 8.42 13.37
N ASP A 8 -0.22 7.18 13.54
CA ASP A 8 -0.89 6.66 14.74
C ASP A 8 -0.62 5.15 14.89
N ASP A 9 -1.23 4.50 15.89
CA ASP A 9 -1.01 3.08 16.19
C ASP A 9 -1.31 2.13 15.00
N THR A 10 -2.19 2.54 14.07
CA THR A 10 -2.71 1.74 12.95
C THR A 10 -2.56 2.42 11.59
N SER A 11 -1.90 3.57 11.52
CA SER A 11 -1.83 4.38 10.30
C SER A 11 -0.42 4.85 10.00
N TRP A 12 -0.10 4.84 8.72
CA TRP A 12 1.20 5.22 8.20
C TRP A 12 1.03 6.20 7.04
N ARG A 13 1.80 7.29 7.06
CA ARG A 13 1.89 8.20 5.93
C ARG A 13 2.65 7.52 4.79
N LEU A 14 2.02 7.49 3.62
CA LEU A 14 2.65 7.00 2.41
C LEU A 14 3.56 8.08 1.81
N PRO A 15 4.68 7.67 1.16
CA PRO A 15 5.48 8.59 0.37
C PRO A 15 4.65 9.31 -0.71
N ASN A 16 5.03 10.53 -1.05
CA ASN A 16 4.41 11.26 -2.16
C ASN A 16 4.56 10.44 -3.45
N HIS A 17 3.45 10.28 -4.18
CA HIS A 17 3.35 9.42 -5.37
C HIS A 17 3.72 7.94 -5.13
N ALA A 18 3.52 7.42 -3.92
CA ALA A 18 3.85 6.03 -3.63
C ALA A 18 3.22 5.04 -4.62
N HIS A 19 3.98 4.00 -4.95
CA HIS A 19 3.53 2.86 -5.73
C HIS A 19 3.33 1.69 -4.77
N VAL A 20 2.09 1.23 -4.64
CA VAL A 20 1.75 0.08 -3.81
C VAL A 20 1.50 -1.11 -4.72
N VAL A 21 2.35 -2.12 -4.63
CA VAL A 21 2.15 -3.41 -5.31
C VAL A 21 1.42 -4.32 -4.35
N VAL A 22 0.20 -4.70 -4.73
CA VAL A 22 -0.65 -5.60 -3.96
C VAL A 22 -0.60 -6.97 -4.62
N TYR A 23 -0.15 -7.96 -3.87
CA TYR A 23 -0.23 -9.36 -4.23
C TYR A 23 -1.44 -9.98 -3.54
N GLU A 24 -2.42 -10.37 -4.34
CA GLU A 24 -3.61 -11.09 -3.89
C GLU A 24 -3.25 -12.60 -3.93
N ARG A 25 -3.59 -13.35 -2.87
CA ARG A 25 -3.39 -14.80 -2.83
C ARG A 25 -4.75 -15.47 -2.78
N GLU A 26 -5.05 -16.31 -3.76
CA GLU A 26 -6.31 -17.07 -3.79
C GLU A 26 -6.40 -18.09 -2.64
N ASP A 27 -5.27 -18.66 -2.21
CA ASP A 27 -5.20 -19.77 -1.24
C ASP A 27 -4.73 -19.36 0.17
N SER A 28 -4.71 -18.07 0.50
CA SER A 28 -4.22 -17.59 1.80
C SER A 28 -5.11 -16.49 2.34
N ASP A 29 -5.34 -16.51 3.66
CA ASP A 29 -6.14 -15.51 4.38
C ASP A 29 -5.53 -14.09 4.27
N ARG A 30 -4.28 -13.95 3.81
CA ARG A 30 -3.52 -12.70 3.82
C ARG A 30 -2.74 -12.50 2.51
N GLY A 31 -2.96 -11.37 1.87
CA GLY A 31 -2.14 -10.88 0.75
C GLY A 31 -0.80 -10.28 1.21
N LEU A 32 -0.14 -9.59 0.30
CA LEU A 32 1.09 -8.84 0.59
C LEU A 32 1.03 -7.46 -0.08
N LEU A 33 1.16 -6.40 0.71
CA LEU A 33 1.33 -5.04 0.24
C LEU A 33 2.81 -4.70 0.26
N THR A 34 3.36 -4.31 -0.88
CA THR A 34 4.74 -3.81 -1.00
C THR A 34 4.70 -2.35 -1.43
N ILE A 35 5.21 -1.46 -0.56
CA ILE A 35 5.16 -0.01 -0.77
C ILE A 35 6.51 0.50 -1.27
N TYR A 36 6.48 1.22 -2.38
CA TYR A 36 7.61 1.91 -2.98
C TYR A 36 7.40 3.43 -2.99
N ASP A 37 8.50 4.16 -2.87
CA ASP A 37 8.56 5.59 -3.15
C ASP A 37 8.71 5.78 -4.68
N CYS A 38 7.96 6.72 -5.27
CA CYS A 38 7.93 7.04 -6.70
C CYS A 38 9.32 7.26 -7.33
N GLY A 39 10.32 7.59 -6.49
CA GLY A 39 11.61 8.08 -6.93
C GLY A 39 12.61 7.08 -7.54
N ALA A 40 12.37 5.76 -7.62
CA ALA A 40 13.33 4.89 -8.32
C ALA A 40 12.81 3.50 -8.68
N ALA A 41 12.95 3.13 -9.96
CA ALA A 41 12.86 1.76 -10.44
C ALA A 41 13.95 0.81 -9.87
N GLN A 42 14.75 1.25 -8.89
CA GLN A 42 15.86 0.49 -8.30
C GLN A 42 15.98 0.65 -6.76
N LYS A 43 15.04 1.32 -6.08
CA LYS A 43 15.09 1.42 -4.61
C LYS A 43 14.44 0.18 -3.98
N PRO A 44 14.99 -0.32 -2.85
CA PRO A 44 14.30 -1.33 -2.07
C PRO A 44 12.92 -0.80 -1.62
N PRO A 45 11.94 -1.69 -1.40
CA PRO A 45 10.65 -1.29 -0.88
C PRO A 45 10.81 -0.55 0.45
N LYS A 46 10.01 0.49 0.67
CA LYS A 46 9.95 1.22 1.93
C LYS A 46 9.33 0.35 3.02
N ALA A 47 8.35 -0.47 2.66
CA ALA A 47 7.69 -1.37 3.57
C ALA A 47 7.07 -2.55 2.84
N GLN A 48 6.89 -3.61 3.61
CA GLN A 48 6.15 -4.80 3.23
C GLN A 48 5.23 -5.17 4.39
N LEU A 49 3.94 -5.27 4.11
CA LEU A 49 2.89 -5.54 5.08
C LEU A 49 2.11 -6.76 4.61
N LEU A 50 1.85 -7.70 5.53
CA LEU A 50 0.98 -8.84 5.25
C LEU A 50 -0.47 -8.39 5.42
N GLY A 51 -1.33 -8.72 4.47
CA GLY A 51 -2.74 -8.39 4.51
C GLY A 51 -3.32 -8.01 3.16
N THR A 52 -4.56 -7.53 3.19
CA THR A 52 -5.36 -7.24 2.01
C THR A 52 -5.63 -5.75 1.89
N LEU A 53 -5.55 -5.22 0.66
CA LEU A 53 -5.95 -3.85 0.38
C LEU A 53 -7.43 -3.83 -0.04
N GLU A 54 -8.29 -3.40 0.88
CA GLU A 54 -9.74 -3.38 0.75
C GLU A 54 -10.22 -2.21 -0.13
N SER A 55 -9.69 -1.01 0.11
CA SER A 55 -10.10 0.20 -0.63
C SER A 55 -8.96 1.18 -0.90
N VAL A 56 -9.18 2.02 -1.91
CA VAL A 56 -8.31 3.14 -2.28
C VAL A 56 -9.18 4.39 -2.43
N ASP A 57 -9.32 5.12 -1.33
CA ASP A 57 -10.06 6.37 -1.19
C ASP A 57 -9.10 7.59 -1.29
N ALA A 58 -8.23 7.55 -2.29
CA ALA A 58 -7.29 8.63 -2.61
C ALA A 58 -7.09 8.72 -4.14
N PRO A 59 -6.73 9.90 -4.69
CA PRO A 59 -6.41 10.03 -6.10
C PRO A 59 -5.28 9.07 -6.51
N ALA A 60 -5.63 8.05 -7.30
CA ALA A 60 -4.71 6.99 -7.71
C ALA A 60 -5.04 6.46 -9.11
N THR A 61 -4.04 5.86 -9.75
CA THR A 61 -4.24 5.00 -10.92
C THR A 61 -4.06 3.55 -10.47
N VAL A 62 -5.03 2.70 -10.75
CA VAL A 62 -4.99 1.27 -10.42
C VAL A 62 -4.78 0.47 -11.70
N GLU A 63 -3.75 -0.37 -11.72
CA GLU A 63 -3.42 -1.28 -12.81
C GLU A 63 -3.55 -2.71 -12.33
N SER A 64 -4.49 -3.48 -12.88
CA SER A 64 -4.67 -4.89 -12.56
C SER A 64 -3.55 -5.75 -13.17
N GLN A 65 -3.16 -6.79 -12.46
CA GLN A 65 -2.18 -7.79 -12.87
C GLN A 65 -2.68 -9.20 -12.53
N PRO A 66 -2.12 -10.26 -13.16
CA PRO A 66 -2.57 -11.64 -12.88
C PRO A 66 -2.49 -12.06 -11.41
N THR A 67 -1.61 -11.46 -10.62
CA THR A 67 -1.39 -11.79 -9.20
C THR A 67 -1.85 -10.69 -8.23
N GLY A 68 -2.64 -9.73 -8.70
CA GLY A 68 -3.18 -8.63 -7.88
C GLY A 68 -3.23 -7.31 -8.65
N LYS A 69 -2.66 -6.24 -8.08
CA LYS A 69 -2.77 -4.88 -8.66
C LYS A 69 -1.62 -3.96 -8.24
N ILE A 70 -1.41 -2.91 -9.03
CA ILE A 70 -0.50 -1.80 -8.69
C ILE A 70 -1.36 -0.55 -8.50
N VAL A 71 -1.23 0.08 -7.33
CA VAL A 71 -1.85 1.36 -7.02
C VAL A 71 -0.77 2.44 -7.08
N LYS A 72 -0.90 3.36 -8.03
CA LYS A 72 0.01 4.51 -8.20
C LYS A 72 -0.67 5.76 -7.69
N LEU A 73 -0.25 6.24 -6.52
CA LEU A 73 -0.83 7.42 -5.90
C LEU A 73 -0.45 8.69 -6.67
N ARG A 74 -1.37 9.64 -6.74
CA ARG A 74 -1.20 10.94 -7.42
C ARG A 74 -1.17 12.11 -6.43
N ALA A 75 -1.35 11.83 -5.15
CA ALA A 75 -1.37 12.79 -4.07
C ALA A 75 -0.83 12.14 -2.79
N ASP A 76 -0.64 12.95 -1.76
CA ASP A 76 -0.36 12.46 -0.41
C ASP A 76 -1.53 11.61 0.09
N ALA A 77 -1.20 10.49 0.73
CA ALA A 77 -2.16 9.53 1.23
C ALA A 77 -1.65 8.83 2.50
N THR A 78 -2.60 8.32 3.29
CA THR A 78 -2.36 7.56 4.51
C THR A 78 -2.81 6.12 4.26
N LEU A 79 -1.99 5.17 4.67
CA LEU A 79 -2.37 3.77 4.77
C LEU A 79 -2.90 3.53 6.18
N GLU A 80 -4.13 3.08 6.31
CA GLU A 80 -4.77 2.78 7.59
C GLU A 80 -5.11 1.30 7.67
N GLU A 81 -4.82 0.67 8.79
CA GLU A 81 -5.28 -0.68 9.13
C GLU A 81 -6.65 -0.59 9.80
N ALA A 82 -7.71 -0.87 9.04
CA ALA A 82 -9.09 -0.76 9.51
C ALA A 82 -9.52 -1.96 10.39
N ALA A 83 -8.89 -3.11 10.16
CA ALA A 83 -9.00 -4.33 10.95
C ALA A 83 -7.69 -5.12 10.79
N PRO A 84 -7.42 -6.14 11.63
CA PRO A 84 -6.17 -6.90 11.54
C PRO A 84 -5.89 -7.41 10.13
N ASP A 85 -4.74 -7.05 9.59
CA ASP A 85 -4.28 -7.37 8.23
C ASP A 85 -5.21 -6.84 7.10
N GLN A 86 -6.09 -5.86 7.38
CA GLN A 86 -6.98 -5.21 6.41
C GLN A 86 -6.67 -3.72 6.29
N PHE A 87 -6.18 -3.34 5.12
CA PHE A 87 -5.69 -1.99 4.87
C PHE A 87 -6.61 -1.21 3.92
N ARG A 88 -6.70 0.09 4.15
CA ARG A 88 -7.29 1.06 3.24
C ARG A 88 -6.32 2.22 3.00
N ILE A 89 -6.35 2.77 1.80
CA ILE A 89 -5.61 3.99 1.49
C ILE A 89 -6.60 5.14 1.49
N VAL A 90 -6.38 6.15 2.33
CA VAL A 90 -7.21 7.36 2.39
C VAL A 90 -6.38 8.58 2.04
N ARG A 91 -7.03 9.65 1.58
CA ARG A 91 -6.36 10.94 1.38
C ARG A 91 -5.88 11.48 2.74
N SER A 92 -4.61 11.91 2.81
CA SER A 92 -4.01 12.56 3.99
C SER A 92 -4.57 13.96 4.26
#